data_AF-A0A945R2A2-F1
#
_entry.id   AF-A0A945R2A2-F1
#
_cell.length_a   1.000
_cell.length_b   1.000
_cell.length_c   1.000
_cell.angle_alpha   90.00
_cell.angle_beta   90.00
_cell.angle_gamma   90.00
#
_symmetry.space_group_name_H-M   'P 1'
#
loop_
_entity.id
_entity.type
_entity.pdbx_description
1 polymer ?
#
loop_
_entity_poly.entity_id
_entity_poly.type
_entity_poly.pdbx_seq_one_letter_code
_entity_poly.pdbx_strand_id
1 'polypeptide(L)' 'MDNDPTISAKAAKRVYQQWQTDDKAHLCILTEPDAIAHVFAGDIAGPHRTEHTIDAFSGFLKSLIDQPKPAVPVGDTP' A
#
# COMPACT_ATOMS: atom_id res chain seq x y z
N MET A 1 0.23 -11.06 -4.23
CA MET A 1 -1.24 -10.92 -4.41
C MET A 1 -1.79 -11.80 -5.52
N ASP A 2 -1.03 -12.19 -6.54
CA ASP A 2 -1.59 -12.98 -7.65
C ASP A 2 -2.12 -14.36 -7.21
N ASN A 3 -1.65 -14.86 -6.06
CA ASN A 3 -2.08 -16.11 -5.44
C ASN A 3 -3.07 -15.91 -4.27
N ASP A 4 -3.71 -14.74 -4.13
CA ASP A 4 -4.70 -14.49 -3.08
C ASP A 4 -6.01 -15.25 -3.39
N PRO A 5 -6.45 -16.20 -2.52
CA PRO A 5 -7.66 -16.99 -2.77
C PRO A 5 -8.96 -16.25 -2.43
N THR A 6 -8.88 -15.09 -1.76
CA THR A 6 -10.02 -14.32 -1.26
C THR A 6 -10.30 -13.08 -2.09
N ILE A 7 -9.25 -12.38 -2.55
CA ILE A 7 -9.37 -11.15 -3.35
C ILE A 7 -8.79 -11.35 -4.74
N SER A 8 -9.55 -10.95 -5.76
CA SER A 8 -9.05 -10.95 -7.14
C SER A 8 -7.94 -9.91 -7.33
N ALA A 9 -6.73 -10.37 -7.61
CA ALA A 9 -5.58 -9.51 -7.93
C ALA A 9 -5.88 -8.57 -9.12
N LYS A 10 -6.62 -9.06 -10.13
CA LYS A 10 -7.05 -8.25 -11.27
C LYS A 10 -7.94 -7.09 -10.84
N ALA A 11 -8.91 -7.34 -9.95
CA ALA A 11 -9.79 -6.30 -9.44
C ALA A 11 -9.02 -5.29 -8.58
N ALA A 12 -8.13 -5.75 -7.69
CA ALA A 12 -7.29 -4.89 -6.87
C ALA A 12 -6.39 -3.95 -7.71
N LYS A 13 -5.73 -4.49 -8.74
CA LYS A 13 -4.91 -3.71 -9.69
C LYS A 13 -5.76 -2.67 -10.44
N ARG A 14 -6.99 -3.01 -10.85
CA ARG A 14 -7.91 -2.06 -11.50
C ARG A 14 -8.30 -0.92 -10.54
N VAL A 15 -8.68 -1.24 -9.31
CA VAL A 15 -9.04 -0.23 -8.30
C VAL A 15 -7.85 0.69 -8.03
N TYR A 16 -6.65 0.15 -7.87
CA TYR A 16 -5.43 0.94 -7.71
C TYR A 16 -5.20 1.92 -8.86
N GLN A 17 -5.40 1.49 -10.11
CA GLN A 17 -5.28 2.36 -11.29
C GLN A 17 -6.34 3.47 -11.31
N GLN A 18 -7.57 3.17 -10.88
CA GLN A 18 -8.69 4.12 -10.87
C GLN A 18 -8.66 5.09 -9.68
N TRP A 19 -7.85 4.81 -8.66
CA TRP A 19 -7.75 5.64 -7.47
C TRP A 19 -7.14 7.01 -7.81
N GLN A 20 -7.91 8.09 -7.61
CA GLN A 20 -7.56 9.45 -8.04
C GLN A 20 -6.71 10.20 -7.00
N THR A 21 -5.62 9.60 -6.56
CA THR A 21 -4.60 10.27 -5.74
C THR A 21 -3.22 9.77 -6.15
N ASP A 22 -2.22 10.63 -6.00
CA ASP A 22 -0.82 10.26 -6.11
C ASP A 22 -0.28 9.71 -4.78
N ASP A 23 -1.02 9.89 -3.69
CA ASP A 23 -0.76 9.31 -2.36
C ASP A 23 -1.14 7.82 -2.30
N LYS A 24 -0.60 7.03 -3.23
CA LYS A 24 -0.82 5.59 -3.31
C LYS A 24 0.46 4.88 -3.76
N ALA A 25 0.65 3.66 -3.26
CA ALA A 25 1.75 2.82 -3.66
C ALA A 25 1.30 1.37 -3.80
N HIS A 26 1.90 0.65 -4.76
CA HIS A 26 1.78 -0.79 -4.87
C HIS A 26 3.03 -1.42 -4.26
N LEU A 27 2.91 -1.86 -3.00
CA LEU A 27 4.02 -2.42 -2.23
C LEU A 27 4.04 -3.95 -2.36
N CYS A 28 5.14 -4.50 -2.85
CA CYS A 28 5.32 -5.95 -2.96
C CYS A 28 5.76 -6.55 -1.61
N ILE A 29 5.17 -7.68 -1.22
CA ILE A 29 5.68 -8.51 -0.14
C ILE A 29 6.80 -9.40 -0.71
N LEU A 30 8.03 -9.21 -0.23
CA LEU A 30 9.20 -9.98 -0.69
C LEU A 30 9.46 -11.23 0.18
N THR A 31 8.82 -11.32 1.34
CA THR A 31 8.89 -12.50 2.22
C THR A 31 7.86 -13.52 1.73
N GLU A 32 8.32 -14.66 1.23
CA GLU A 32 7.46 -15.70 0.63
C GLU A 32 6.55 -15.16 -0.49
N PRO A 33 7.13 -14.63 -1.58
CA PRO A 33 6.37 -13.89 -2.60
C PRO A 33 5.32 -14.75 -3.32
N ASP A 34 5.54 -16.07 -3.36
CA ASP A 34 4.66 -17.04 -4.03
C ASP A 34 3.60 -17.64 -3.10
N ALA A 35 3.56 -17.24 -1.81
CA ALA A 35 2.61 -17.77 -0.85
C ALA A 35 1.15 -17.54 -1.28
N ILE A 36 0.34 -18.60 -1.20
CA ILE A 36 -1.12 -18.52 -1.36
C ILE A 36 -1.69 -17.95 -0.06
N ALA A 37 -1.86 -16.62 -0.01
CA ALA A 37 -2.29 -15.94 1.20
C ALA A 37 -3.03 -14.64 0.89
N HIS A 38 -4.12 -14.41 1.61
CA HIS A 38 -4.81 -13.12 1.66
C HIS A 38 -4.19 -12.18 2.71
N VAL A 39 -3.90 -12.74 3.90
CA VAL A 39 -3.33 -11.99 5.02
C VAL A 39 -1.80 -11.96 4.91
N PHE A 40 -1.21 -10.79 5.12
CA PHE A 40 0.23 -10.56 5.01
C PHE A 40 0.86 -9.93 6.27
N ALA A 41 0.06 -9.68 7.32
CA ALA A 41 0.53 -9.22 8.61
C ALA A 41 -0.29 -9.85 9.77
N GLY A 42 0.30 -9.89 10.96
CA GLY A 42 -0.27 -10.48 12.17
C GLY A 42 0.18 -11.92 12.38
N ASP A 43 -0.26 -12.50 13.50
CA ASP A 43 0.23 -13.81 13.97
C ASP A 43 0.09 -14.94 12.93
N ILE A 44 -0.95 -14.88 12.10
CA ILE A 44 -1.20 -15.87 11.03
C ILE A 44 -0.19 -15.80 9.88
N ALA A 45 0.44 -14.65 9.66
CA ALA A 45 1.42 -14.43 8.59
C ALA A 45 2.86 -14.73 9.04
N GLY A 46 3.08 -14.92 10.34
CA GLY A 46 4.41 -15.09 10.93
C GLY A 46 5.16 -13.76 11.14
N PRO A 47 6.19 -13.76 12.00
CA PRO A 47 6.87 -12.54 12.45
C PRO A 47 7.56 -11.80 11.30
N HIS A 48 8.35 -12.50 10.48
CA HIS A 48 9.14 -11.87 9.42
C HIS A 48 8.31 -11.20 8.33
N ARG A 49 7.16 -11.79 7.97
CA ARG A 49 6.26 -11.21 6.98
C ARG A 49 5.50 -10.01 7.56
N THR A 50 5.17 -10.07 8.85
CA THR A 50 4.58 -8.96 9.59
C THR A 50 5.55 -7.78 9.70
N GLU A 51 6.79 -8.02 10.13
CA GLU A 51 7.86 -7.02 10.24
C GLU A 51 8.08 -6.31 8.90
N HIS A 52 8.21 -7.08 7.82
CA HIS A 52 8.39 -6.51 6.49
C HIS A 52 7.19 -5.65 6.05
N THR A 53 5.95 -6.10 6.33
CA THR A 53 4.76 -5.30 6.02
C THR A 53 4.79 -3.97 6.76
N ILE A 54 5.16 -3.99 8.05
CA ILE A 54 5.27 -2.78 8.88
C ILE A 54 6.33 -1.85 8.31
N ASP A 55 7.51 -2.35 7.95
CA ASP A 55 8.60 -1.55 7.41
C ASP A 55 8.22 -0.89 6.08
N ALA A 56 7.63 -1.65 5.16
CA ALA A 56 7.20 -1.15 3.85
C ALA A 56 6.12 -0.07 4.00
N PHE A 57 5.12 -0.31 4.85
CA PHE A 57 4.04 0.65 5.08
C PHE A 57 4.54 1.90 5.81
N SER A 58 5.40 1.74 6.81
CA SER A 58 6.01 2.87 7.53
C SER A 58 6.88 3.73 6.63
N GLY A 59 7.62 3.11 5.70
CA GLY A 59 8.40 3.82 4.68
C GLY A 59 7.53 4.66 3.76
N PHE A 60 6.41 4.09 3.29
CA PHE A 60 5.42 4.83 2.50
C PHE A 60 4.83 6.01 3.29
N LEU A 61 4.40 5.81 4.54
CA LEU A 61 3.85 6.91 5.35
C LEU A 61 4.86 8.05 5.57
N LYS A 62 6.12 7.71 5.88
CA LYS A 62 7.19 8.72 6.01
C LYS A 62 7.34 9.51 4.71
N SER A 63 7.34 8.85 3.55
CA SER A 63 7.43 9.53 2.26
C SER A 63 6.27 10.48 1.96
N LEU A 64 5.09 10.27 2.57
CA LEU A 64 3.96 11.20 2.45
C LEU A 64 4.06 12.37 3.43
N ILE A 65 4.53 12.10 4.65
CA ILE A 65 4.71 13.12 5.69
C ILE A 65 5.84 14.09 5.33
N ASP A 66 6.93 13.57 4.77
CA ASP A 66 8.11 14.35 4.41
C ASP A 66 7.93 15.12 3.10
N GLN A 67 6.84 14.90 2.36
CA GLN A 67 6.54 15.67 1.16
C GLN A 67 6.14 17.11 1.53
N PRO A 68 6.75 18.13 0.89
CA PRO A 68 6.32 19.50 1.07
C PRO A 68 4.85 19.63 0.62
N LYS A 69 4.00 20.10 1.52
CA LYS A 69 2.57 20.30 1.25
C LYS A 69 2.40 21.19 0.01
N PRO A 70 1.55 20.83 -0.97
CA PRO A 70 1.24 21.73 -2.07
C PRO A 70 0.75 23.06 -1.49
N ALA A 71 1.25 24.18 -2.02
CA ALA A 71 0.74 25.49 -1.66
C ALA A 71 -0.79 25.49 -1.88
N VAL A 72 -1.56 25.70 -0.82
CA VAL A 72 -3.01 25.88 -0.94
C VAL A 72 -3.21 27.09 -1.85
N PRO A 73 -3.93 26.96 -2.98
CA PRO A 73 -4.28 28.13 -3.77
C PRO A 73 -5.10 29.03 -2.85
N VAL A 74 -4.56 30.22 -2.53
CA VAL A 74 -5.34 31.28 -1.89
C VAL A 74 -6.42 31.62 -2.89
N GLY A 75 -7.61 31.08 -2.68
CA GLY A 75 -8.77 31.41 -3.51
C GLY A 75 -9.01 32.90 -3.42
N ASP A 76 -9.06 33.55 -4.58
CA ASP A 76 -9.49 34.93 -4.72
C ASP A 76 -10.90 35.06 -4.12
N THR A 77 -10.99 35.70 -2.95
CA THR A 77 -12.26 36.16 -2.39
C THR A 77 -12.87 37.19 -3.34
N PRO A 78 -14.17 37.08 -3.69
CA PRO A 78 -14.85 38.08 -4.53
C PRO A 78 -14.97 39.45 -3.84
#